data_AF-A0A7V5D9R8-F1
#
_entry.id   AF-A0A7V5D9R8-F1
#
_cell.length_a   1.000
_cell.length_b   1.000
_cell.length_c   1.000
_cell.angle_alpha   90.00
_cell.angle_beta   90.00
_cell.angle_gamma   90.00
#
_symmetry.space_group_name_H-M   'P 1'
#
loop_
_entity.id
_entity.type
_entity.pdbx_description
1 polymer ?
#
loop_
_entity_poly.entity_id
_entity_poly.type
_entity_poly.pdbx_seq_one_letter_code
_entity_poly.pdbx_strand_id
1 'polypeptide(L)'
;MKKWVFILFVISFDLQAKEVSFTQEDRERLIRLEATMKEFKESVDKRFEQMDKRFEEFRDYVDKRFEQIDKRFEQIDKRFEQIDKRFEQMISFLWILSGIFVGIVAVTIGFAFWDRRTIIRRAKSEAVEEIERSGKLKDLLNAFRELGKKNPEVAEILEKFGLL
;
A
#
# COMPACT_ATOMS: atom_id res chain seq x y z
N MET A 1 -71.62 -85.49 -22.08
CA MET A 1 -70.39 -85.14 -22.82
C MET A 1 -69.71 -83.86 -22.33
N LYS A 2 -70.42 -82.76 -22.00
CA LYS A 2 -69.80 -81.48 -21.61
C LYS A 2 -68.89 -81.49 -20.35
N LYS A 3 -69.17 -82.36 -19.35
CA LYS A 3 -68.34 -82.46 -18.12
C LYS A 3 -66.93 -83.01 -18.37
N TRP A 4 -66.79 -83.98 -19.28
CA TRP A 4 -65.50 -84.59 -19.63
C TRP A 4 -64.63 -83.64 -20.46
N VAL A 5 -65.25 -82.80 -21.29
CA VAL A 5 -64.55 -81.74 -22.03
C VAL A 5 -63.98 -80.68 -21.07
N PHE A 6 -64.73 -80.32 -20.03
CA PHE A 6 -64.27 -79.35 -19.05
C PHE A 6 -63.09 -79.88 -18.21
N ILE A 7 -63.13 -81.16 -17.82
CA ILE A 7 -62.03 -81.82 -17.10
C ILE A 7 -60.77 -81.91 -17.99
N LEU A 8 -60.93 -82.28 -19.26
CA LEU A 8 -59.82 -82.30 -20.22
C LEU A 8 -59.22 -80.90 -20.44
N PHE A 9 -60.06 -79.87 -20.48
CA PHE A 9 -59.62 -78.48 -20.65
C PHE A 9 -58.86 -77.96 -19.42
N VAL A 10 -59.32 -78.30 -18.21
CA VAL A 10 -58.64 -77.92 -16.95
C VAL A 10 -57.30 -78.65 -16.82
N ILE A 11 -57.22 -79.95 -17.12
CA ILE A 11 -55.96 -80.72 -17.11
C ILE A 11 -54.97 -80.20 -18.16
N SER A 12 -55.48 -79.73 -19.31
CA SER A 12 -54.64 -79.12 -20.36
C SER A 12 -54.10 -77.75 -19.94
N PHE A 13 -54.85 -77.00 -19.13
CA PHE A 13 -54.51 -75.66 -18.67
C PHE A 13 -53.49 -75.67 -17.51
N ASP A 14 -53.61 -76.62 -16.59
CA ASP A 14 -52.63 -76.79 -15.49
C ASP A 14 -51.24 -77.25 -15.98
N LEU A 15 -51.14 -77.83 -17.17
CA LEU A 15 -49.84 -78.23 -17.76
C LEU A 15 -49.01 -77.06 -18.30
N GLN A 16 -49.55 -75.84 -18.33
CA GLN A 16 -48.92 -74.69 -19.00
C GLN A 16 -48.32 -73.64 -18.06
N ALA A 17 -48.43 -73.81 -16.73
CA ALA A 17 -47.65 -73.05 -15.77
C ALA A 17 -46.26 -73.69 -15.62
N LYS A 18 -45.38 -73.43 -16.59
CA LYS A 18 -43.98 -73.86 -16.54
C LYS A 18 -43.28 -73.07 -15.43
N GLU A 19 -43.21 -73.63 -14.22
CA GLU A 19 -42.30 -73.11 -13.18
C GLU A 19 -40.89 -73.08 -13.77
N VAL A 20 -40.37 -71.87 -14.01
CA VAL A 20 -39.00 -71.70 -14.51
C VAL A 20 -38.06 -72.06 -13.37
N SER A 21 -37.71 -73.34 -13.30
CA SER A 21 -36.77 -73.87 -12.34
C SER A 21 -35.35 -73.42 -12.71
N PHE A 22 -34.60 -72.99 -11.71
CA PHE A 22 -33.22 -72.52 -11.87
C PHE A 22 -32.36 -73.63 -12.50
N THR A 23 -31.96 -73.44 -13.75
CA THR A 23 -31.35 -74.48 -14.59
C THR A 23 -29.86 -74.65 -14.29
N GLN A 24 -29.24 -75.74 -14.76
CA GLN A 24 -27.79 -75.92 -14.66
C GLN A 24 -27.02 -74.82 -15.41
N GLU A 25 -27.54 -74.33 -16.54
CA GLU A 25 -26.93 -73.20 -17.26
C GLU A 25 -26.93 -71.91 -16.44
N ASP A 26 -28.00 -71.65 -15.68
CA ASP A 26 -28.07 -70.47 -14.81
C ASP A 26 -27.07 -70.56 -13.65
N ARG A 27 -26.85 -71.77 -13.10
CA ARG A 27 -25.79 -72.04 -12.09
C ARG A 27 -24.41 -71.74 -12.66
N GLU A 28 -24.11 -72.21 -13.85
CA GLU A 28 -22.82 -71.94 -14.51
C GLU A 28 -22.61 -70.47 -14.84
N ARG A 29 -23.67 -69.76 -15.28
CA ARG A 29 -23.62 -68.31 -15.49
C ARG A 29 -23.33 -67.58 -14.19
N LEU A 30 -23.93 -67.99 -13.08
CA LEU A 30 -23.67 -67.42 -11.75
C LEU A 30 -22.24 -67.67 -11.28
N ILE A 31 -21.71 -68.88 -11.48
CA ILE A 31 -20.31 -69.20 -11.14
C ILE A 31 -19.33 -68.36 -11.98
N ARG A 32 -19.58 -68.20 -13.29
CA ARG A 32 -18.76 -67.33 -14.15
C ARG A 32 -18.84 -65.87 -13.72
N LEU A 33 -20.05 -65.37 -13.39
CA LEU A 33 -20.25 -64.01 -12.92
C LEU A 33 -19.50 -63.76 -11.59
N GLU A 34 -19.55 -64.71 -10.66
CA GLU A 34 -18.84 -64.63 -9.38
C GLU A 34 -17.31 -64.59 -9.61
N ALA A 35 -16.80 -65.44 -10.51
CA ALA A 35 -15.39 -65.43 -10.88
C ALA A 35 -14.97 -64.08 -11.50
N THR A 36 -15.74 -63.55 -12.46
CA THR A 36 -15.48 -62.24 -13.07
C THR A 36 -15.57 -61.10 -12.05
N MET A 37 -16.52 -61.16 -11.12
CA MET A 37 -16.67 -60.17 -10.05
C MET A 37 -15.48 -60.20 -9.08
N LYS A 38 -14.96 -61.39 -8.77
CA LYS A 38 -13.77 -61.54 -7.94
C LYS A 38 -12.53 -60.95 -8.62
N GLU A 39 -12.31 -61.28 -9.90
CA GLU A 39 -11.21 -60.71 -10.69
C GLU A 39 -11.33 -59.19 -10.83
N PHE A 40 -12.54 -58.68 -11.07
CA PHE A 40 -12.80 -57.24 -11.12
C PHE A 40 -12.46 -56.57 -9.79
N LYS A 41 -12.91 -57.14 -8.66
CA LYS A 41 -12.61 -56.63 -7.32
C LYS A 41 -11.10 -56.58 -7.07
N GLU A 42 -10.38 -57.67 -7.37
CA GLU A 42 -8.92 -57.71 -7.20
C GLU A 42 -8.19 -56.69 -8.10
N SER A 43 -8.67 -56.49 -9.33
CA SER A 43 -8.15 -55.46 -10.24
C SER A 43 -8.37 -54.05 -9.70
N VAL A 44 -9.56 -53.79 -9.17
CA VAL A 44 -9.95 -52.50 -8.58
C VAL A 44 -9.13 -52.22 -7.32
N ASP A 45 -9.02 -53.19 -6.41
CA ASP A 45 -8.24 -53.04 -5.16
C ASP A 45 -6.77 -52.69 -5.47
N LYS A 46 -6.15 -53.38 -6.44
CA LYS A 46 -4.78 -53.03 -6.89
C LYS A 46 -4.66 -51.61 -7.45
N ARG A 47 -5.67 -51.13 -8.18
CA ARG A 47 -5.67 -49.76 -8.71
C ARG A 47 -5.84 -48.72 -7.59
N PHE A 48 -6.64 -49.02 -6.58
CA PHE A 48 -6.79 -48.16 -5.41
C PHE A 48 -5.49 -48.09 -4.61
N GLU A 49 -4.82 -49.21 -4.33
CA GLU A 49 -3.51 -49.21 -3.64
C GLU A 49 -2.45 -48.39 -4.41
N GLN A 50 -2.43 -48.49 -5.74
CA GLN A 50 -1.54 -47.67 -6.56
C GLN A 50 -1.89 -46.18 -6.48
N MET A 51 -3.18 -45.86 -6.43
CA MET A 51 -3.64 -44.48 -6.32
C MET A 51 -3.29 -43.89 -4.95
N ASP A 52 -3.47 -44.65 -3.87
CA ASP A 52 -3.11 -44.23 -2.52
C ASP A 52 -1.61 -43.93 -2.40
N LYS A 53 -0.75 -44.79 -2.94
CA LYS A 53 0.70 -44.53 -3.00
C LYS A 53 1.04 -43.24 -3.74
N ARG A 54 0.42 -43.01 -4.90
CA ARG A 54 0.63 -41.77 -5.66
C ARG A 54 0.12 -40.54 -4.93
N PHE A 55 -0.96 -40.66 -4.14
CA PHE A 55 -1.47 -39.57 -3.32
C PHE A 55 -0.53 -39.25 -2.15
N GLU A 56 0.04 -40.26 -1.49
CA GLU A 56 1.06 -40.08 -0.45
C GLU A 56 2.30 -39.39 -1.02
N GLU A 57 2.84 -39.89 -2.14
CA GLU A 57 3.98 -39.27 -2.83
C GLU A 57 3.70 -37.81 -3.24
N PHE A 58 2.48 -37.54 -3.72
CA PHE A 58 2.07 -36.19 -4.08
C PHE A 58 1.99 -35.27 -2.86
N ARG A 59 1.42 -35.74 -1.73
CA ARG A 59 1.37 -34.98 -0.48
C ARG A 59 2.78 -34.64 0.00
N ASP A 60 3.69 -35.62 0.05
CA ASP A 60 5.08 -35.43 0.44
C ASP A 60 5.82 -34.42 -0.48
N TYR A 61 5.56 -34.50 -1.78
CA TYR A 61 6.12 -33.54 -2.73
C TYR A 61 5.60 -32.13 -2.47
N VAL A 62 4.30 -31.97 -2.26
CA VAL A 62 3.66 -30.69 -1.96
C VAL A 62 4.21 -30.10 -0.66
N ASP A 63 4.30 -30.88 0.41
CA ASP A 63 4.82 -30.43 1.70
C ASP A 63 6.26 -29.92 1.57
N LYS A 64 7.15 -30.67 0.88
CA LYS A 64 8.52 -30.22 0.60
C LYS A 64 8.59 -28.93 -0.21
N ARG A 65 7.65 -28.72 -1.14
CA ARG A 65 7.57 -27.49 -1.95
C ARG A 65 7.11 -26.31 -1.10
N PHE A 66 6.16 -26.51 -0.20
CA PHE A 66 5.72 -25.49 0.75
C PHE A 66 6.84 -25.11 1.73
N GLU A 67 7.57 -26.08 2.30
CA GLU A 67 8.73 -25.77 3.15
C GLU A 67 9.81 -24.95 2.42
N GLN A 68 10.04 -25.22 1.13
CA GLN A 68 10.96 -24.42 0.31
C GLN A 68 10.44 -23.00 0.09
N ILE A 69 9.13 -22.84 -0.09
CA ILE A 69 8.49 -21.53 -0.22
C ILE A 69 8.63 -20.76 1.08
N ASP A 70 8.36 -21.37 2.23
CA ASP A 70 8.48 -20.73 3.55
C ASP A 70 9.91 -20.25 3.80
N LYS A 71 10.92 -21.07 3.52
CA LYS A 71 12.33 -20.66 3.62
C LYS A 71 12.68 -19.47 2.72
N ARG A 72 12.07 -19.38 1.53
CA ARG A 72 12.27 -18.22 0.64
C ARG A 72 11.56 -16.98 1.17
N PHE A 73 10.40 -17.11 1.79
CA PHE A 73 9.72 -16.00 2.44
C PHE A 73 10.52 -15.47 3.63
N GLU A 74 11.06 -16.34 4.49
CA GLU A 74 11.94 -15.91 5.59
C GLU A 74 13.18 -15.14 5.08
N GLN A 75 13.76 -15.55 3.94
CA GLN A 75 14.86 -14.83 3.31
C GLN A 75 14.43 -13.46 2.77
N ILE A 76 13.22 -13.37 2.23
CA ILE A 76 12.63 -12.11 1.76
C ILE A 76 12.43 -11.16 2.94
N ASP A 77 11.87 -11.64 4.06
CA ASP A 77 11.63 -10.83 5.25
C ASP A 77 12.95 -10.26 5.80
N LYS A 78 14.00 -11.09 5.90
CA LYS A 78 15.34 -10.61 6.29
C LYS A 78 15.89 -9.53 5.37
N ARG A 79 15.61 -9.61 4.06
CA ARG A 79 16.03 -8.57 3.11
C ARG A 79 15.22 -7.29 3.29
N PHE A 80 13.92 -7.39 3.58
CA PHE A 80 13.10 -6.23 3.89
C PHE A 80 13.56 -5.54 5.17
N GLU A 81 13.85 -6.26 6.25
CA GLU A 81 14.41 -5.67 7.47
C GLU A 81 15.73 -4.92 7.22
N GLN A 82 16.59 -5.45 6.34
CA GLN A 82 17.83 -4.77 5.96
C GLN A 82 17.57 -3.49 5.15
N ILE A 83 16.54 -3.51 4.29
CA ILE A 83 16.12 -2.33 3.53
C ILE A 83 15.59 -1.27 4.49
N ASP A 84 14.73 -1.64 5.43
CA ASP A 84 14.15 -0.71 6.41
C ASP A 84 15.25 -0.02 7.23
N LYS A 85 16.25 -0.78 7.71
CA LYS A 85 17.41 -0.19 8.40
C LYS A 85 18.18 0.82 7.55
N ARG A 86 18.34 0.57 6.25
CA ARG A 86 18.99 1.51 5.33
C ARG A 86 18.14 2.76 5.12
N PHE A 87 16.82 2.62 5.04
CA PHE A 87 15.90 3.75 4.95
C PHE A 87 15.90 4.59 6.22
N GLU A 88 15.89 3.99 7.40
CA GLU A 88 16.02 4.70 8.68
C GLU A 88 17.31 5.52 8.75
N GLN A 89 18.44 4.94 8.32
CA GLN A 89 19.72 5.64 8.25
C GLN A 89 19.68 6.81 7.26
N MET A 90 19.09 6.61 6.08
CA MET A 90 18.94 7.67 5.08
C MET A 90 18.05 8.81 5.59
N ILE A 91 16.91 8.49 6.20
CA ILE A 91 16.00 9.47 6.81
C ILE A 91 16.71 10.24 7.93
N SER A 92 17.48 9.55 8.78
CA SER A 92 18.27 10.19 9.84
C SER A 92 19.27 11.19 9.27
N PHE A 93 19.96 10.84 8.19
CA PHE A 93 20.88 11.77 7.51
C PHE A 93 20.14 12.99 6.92
N LEU A 94 18.96 12.77 6.31
CA LEU A 94 18.14 13.85 5.76
C LEU A 94 17.65 14.82 6.85
N TRP A 95 17.30 14.33 8.04
CA TRP A 95 16.95 15.17 9.17
C TRP A 95 18.11 16.05 9.63
N ILE A 96 19.32 15.49 9.71
CA ILE A 96 20.53 16.25 10.07
C ILE A 96 20.79 17.35 9.05
N LEU A 97 20.75 17.01 7.75
CA LEU A 97 20.97 17.98 6.67
C LEU A 97 19.91 19.09 6.68
N SER A 98 18.64 18.72 6.88
CA SER A 98 17.53 19.68 7.01
C SER A 98 17.71 20.60 8.21
N GLY A 99 18.18 20.06 9.35
CA GLY A 99 18.50 20.84 10.54
C GLY A 99 19.62 21.86 10.29
N ILE A 100 20.70 21.47 9.63
CA ILE A 100 21.79 22.37 9.24
C ILE A 100 21.27 23.46 8.30
N PHE A 101 20.51 23.09 7.28
CA PHE A 101 19.94 24.03 6.31
C PHE A 101 19.04 25.06 6.99
N VAL A 102 18.11 24.62 7.84
CA VAL A 102 17.23 25.50 8.63
C VAL A 102 18.05 26.40 9.55
N GLY A 103 19.10 25.88 10.17
CA GLY A 103 20.00 26.66 11.02
C GLY A 103 20.70 27.78 10.25
N ILE A 104 21.27 27.49 9.08
CA ILE A 104 21.91 28.50 8.22
C ILE A 104 20.89 29.56 7.81
N VAL A 105 19.71 29.14 7.33
CA VAL A 105 18.65 30.07 6.91
C VAL A 105 18.22 30.98 8.06
N ALA A 106 18.05 30.44 9.26
CA ALA A 106 17.71 31.22 10.45
C ALA A 106 18.80 32.24 10.80
N VAL A 107 20.08 31.86 10.70
CA VAL A 107 21.21 32.77 10.91
C VAL A 107 21.24 33.86 9.84
N THR A 108 21.06 33.53 8.56
CA THR A 108 21.06 34.51 7.47
C THR A 108 19.92 35.51 7.62
N ILE A 109 18.70 35.05 7.92
CA ILE A 109 17.54 35.92 8.16
C ILE A 109 17.76 36.79 9.40
N GLY A 110 18.26 36.20 10.49
CA GLY A 110 18.56 36.91 11.73
C GLY A 110 19.62 38.01 11.53
N PHE A 111 20.69 37.70 10.79
CA PHE A 111 21.73 38.65 10.43
C PHE A 111 21.19 39.78 9.56
N ALA A 112 20.40 39.47 8.52
CA ALA A 112 19.79 40.47 7.65
C ALA A 112 18.87 41.43 8.43
N PHE A 113 18.13 40.93 9.41
CA PHE A 113 17.29 41.76 10.28
C PHE A 113 18.13 42.64 11.23
N TRP A 114 19.22 42.10 11.78
CA TRP A 114 20.13 42.84 12.66
C TRP A 114 20.89 43.93 11.90
N ASP A 115 21.45 43.61 10.74
CA ASP A 115 22.23 44.50 9.88
C ASP A 115 21.39 45.69 9.36
N ARG A 116 20.14 45.43 8.95
CA ARG A 116 19.20 46.50 8.58
C ARG A 116 19.01 47.51 9.70
N ARG A 117 19.02 47.08 10.96
CA ARG A 117 18.85 47.97 12.12
C ARG A 117 20.12 48.78 12.43
N THR A 118 21.31 48.26 12.12
CA THR A 118 22.59 48.95 12.39
C THR A 118 22.95 49.94 11.27
N ILE A 119 22.75 49.58 9.99
CA ILE A 119 23.09 50.44 8.85
C ILE A 119 22.22 51.69 8.79
N ILE A 120 20.90 51.56 8.99
CA ILE A 120 19.98 52.71 8.95
C ILE A 120 20.36 53.76 10.01
N ARG A 121 20.86 53.33 11.17
CA ARG A 121 21.29 54.25 12.23
C ARG A 121 22.53 55.05 11.81
N ARG A 122 23.52 54.40 11.19
CA ARG A 122 24.75 55.05 10.70
C ARG A 122 24.48 55.98 9.52
N ALA A 123 23.68 55.54 8.55
CA ALA A 123 23.29 56.36 7.41
C ALA A 123 22.51 57.61 7.86
N LYS A 124 21.63 57.48 8.87
CA LYS A 124 20.92 58.64 9.43
C LYS A 124 21.87 59.62 10.13
N SER A 125 22.83 59.13 10.93
CA SER A 125 23.76 60.01 11.63
C SER A 125 24.72 60.72 10.68
N GLU A 126 25.26 60.02 9.68
CA GLU A 126 26.15 60.63 8.67
C GLU A 126 25.43 61.67 7.83
N ALA A 127 24.19 61.37 7.38
CA ALA A 127 23.38 62.35 6.65
C ALA A 127 23.03 63.58 7.50
N VAL A 128 22.69 63.40 8.78
CA VAL A 128 22.40 64.53 9.68
C VAL A 128 23.67 65.37 9.93
N GLU A 129 24.81 64.73 10.14
CA GLU A 129 26.08 65.42 10.40
C GLU A 129 26.61 66.15 9.16
N GLU A 130 26.47 65.59 7.96
CA GLU A 130 26.81 66.29 6.71
C GLU A 130 25.91 67.50 6.48
N ILE A 131 24.61 67.34 6.72
CA ILE A 131 23.64 68.43 6.62
C ILE A 131 23.96 69.54 7.64
N GLU A 132 24.32 69.18 8.87
CA GLU A 132 24.71 70.13 9.93
C GLU A 132 26.04 70.84 9.63
N ARG A 133 27.07 70.10 9.20
CA ARG A 133 28.38 70.66 8.80
C ARG A 133 28.29 71.55 7.57
N SER A 134 27.41 71.24 6.62
CA SER A 134 27.28 72.01 5.39
C SER A 134 26.76 73.44 5.62
N GLY A 135 26.19 73.73 6.80
CA GLY A 135 25.57 75.02 7.09
C GLY A 135 24.32 75.34 6.24
N LYS A 136 24.04 74.54 5.21
CA LYS A 136 22.96 74.76 4.23
C LYS A 136 21.59 74.84 4.89
N LEU A 137 21.33 74.09 5.96
CA LEU A 137 20.07 74.22 6.70
C LEU A 137 19.90 75.60 7.32
N LYS A 138 20.98 76.15 7.89
CA LYS A 138 20.96 77.48 8.50
C LYS A 138 20.78 78.56 7.43
N ASP A 139 21.44 78.41 6.29
CA ASP A 139 21.32 79.36 5.18
C ASP A 139 19.94 79.31 4.53
N LEU A 140 19.39 78.12 4.32
CA LEU A 140 18.02 77.93 3.84
C LEU A 140 17.01 78.52 4.83
N LEU A 141 17.19 78.26 6.13
CA LEU A 141 16.32 78.83 7.17
C LEU A 141 16.34 80.36 7.15
N ASN A 142 17.52 80.96 7.01
CA ASN A 142 17.65 82.41 6.90
C ASN A 142 17.00 82.96 5.63
N ALA A 143 17.16 82.29 4.49
CA ALA A 143 16.51 82.66 3.24
C ALA A 143 14.97 82.58 3.33
N PHE A 144 14.45 81.52 3.95
CA PHE A 144 13.01 81.40 4.22
C PHE A 144 12.53 82.49 5.19
N ARG A 145 13.29 82.80 6.25
CA ARG A 145 12.95 83.87 7.19
C ARG A 145 12.92 85.25 6.53
N GLU A 146 13.80 85.50 5.56
CA GLU A 146 13.77 86.73 4.76
C GLU A 146 12.54 86.78 3.83
N LEU A 147 12.18 85.65 3.22
CA LEU A 147 10.96 85.53 2.41
C LEU A 147 9.69 85.73 3.25
N GLY A 148 9.64 85.20 4.48
CA GLY A 148 8.53 85.43 5.41
C GLY A 148 8.34 86.91 5.76
N LYS A 149 9.40 87.72 5.79
CA LYS A 149 9.26 89.18 5.99
C LYS A 149 8.60 89.89 4.80
N LYS A 150 8.69 89.31 3.60
CA LYS A 150 8.16 89.90 2.36
C LYS A 150 6.81 89.30 1.95
N ASN A 151 6.49 88.08 2.40
CA ASN A 151 5.26 87.37 2.07
C ASN A 151 4.57 86.82 3.35
N PRO A 152 3.32 87.26 3.65
CA PRO A 152 2.60 86.86 4.86
C PRO A 152 2.29 85.36 4.91
N GLU A 153 2.05 84.70 3.77
CA GLU A 153 1.76 83.25 3.73
C GLU A 153 2.97 82.41 4.17
N VAL A 154 4.18 82.85 3.80
CA VAL A 154 5.43 82.19 4.21
C VAL A 154 5.72 82.44 5.69
N ALA A 155 5.36 83.61 6.22
CA ALA A 155 5.51 83.93 7.64
C ALA A 155 4.64 83.02 8.52
N GLU A 156 3.37 82.84 8.14
CA GLU A 156 2.43 81.99 8.87
C GLU A 156 2.91 80.53 8.90
N ILE A 157 3.44 80.02 7.79
CA ILE A 157 4.02 78.67 7.72
C ILE A 157 5.23 78.56 8.64
N LEU A 158 6.14 79.54 8.64
CA LEU A 158 7.33 79.52 9.51
C LEU A 158 6.97 79.59 11.00
N GLU A 159 5.97 80.39 11.36
CA GLU A 159 5.47 80.50 12.73
C GLU A 159 4.85 79.19 13.21
N LYS A 160 4.08 78.52 12.34
CA LYS A 160 3.48 77.21 12.62
C LYS A 160 4.51 76.11 12.90
N PHE A 161 5.69 76.18 12.27
CA PHE A 161 6.80 75.24 12.52
C PHE A 161 7.76 75.72 13.63
N GLY A 162 7.50 76.86 14.29
CA GLY A 162 8.34 77.39 15.37
C GLY A 162 9.71 77.90 14.90
N LEU A 163 9.80 78.35 13.65
CA LEU A 163 11.05 78.74 12.98
C LEU A 163 11.26 80.27 12.91
N LEU A 164 10.34 81.05 13.48
CA LEU A 164 10.34 82.52 13.50
C LEU A 164 10.68 83.06 14.90
#